data_AF-A0A8B6FHY4-F1
#
_entry.id   AF-A0A8B6FHY4-F1
#
_cell.length_a   1.000
_cell.length_b   1.000
_cell.length_c   1.000
_cell.angle_alpha   90.00
_cell.angle_beta   90.00
_cell.angle_gamma   90.00
#
_symmetry.space_group_name_H-M   'P 1'
#
loop_
_entity.id
_entity.type
_entity.pdbx_description
1 polymer ?
#
loop_
_entity_poly.entity_id
_entity_poly.type
_entity_poly.pdbx_seq_one_letter_code
_entity_poly.pdbx_strand_id
1 'polypeptide(L)'
;MAQVVSKKCTVCGENNSKLLCYECNQELCEVCRPIHDKFSANKQHTIVDNRDVTCINYAEKLKCITHDQENRCFCLNCNSLICAECVIDKHKSHDVKSIKTMAYGYRMDLSKTELKVKGEMEILFNLKTCIQKKKKTLSEAFNLIERDLKSSIDDVQNIVKGVADEYIVTTKTHLIKQEDIGNSELQQVETTENGYKTFIKTLRELKKEKHDGSFVMRFKWMQDDMENLKEIPSVQSEEEFKSFERNSFLSTISNAITPRLVQPQTAPVSYVKEHRDMKTQIESLKAEKDSSMQSMVEGRKMEDNNPSISDLSDSDRPEKLSEQFREIYDNIWTDVLDYITETEKVEDDVIVKEIVWVLQCGTDGRDPTVKIIKDLVQESANRICDTVIQDIKRLTAVTEFIQKGKKKADEFVTKCSMLCLFMVLQDPPVVLDFSCKTGDPFNKDLFSPFISSGDVIDYLVWPVMFLSENGALMSKGIAQGVKKKRKMIFFS
;
A
#
# COMPACT_ATOMS: atom_id res chain seq x y z
N MET A 1 13.28 -2.00 42.05
CA MET A 1 13.30 -3.48 42.07
C MET A 1 13.71 -3.93 40.68
N ALA A 2 14.97 -4.35 40.49
CA ALA A 2 15.42 -4.83 39.19
C ALA A 2 14.60 -6.07 38.82
N GLN A 3 13.85 -6.01 37.72
CA GLN A 3 13.19 -7.19 37.15
C GLN A 3 14.29 -8.20 36.81
N VAL A 4 14.38 -9.25 37.61
CA VAL A 4 15.18 -10.43 37.29
C VAL A 4 14.62 -10.96 35.98
N VAL A 5 15.44 -10.97 34.93
CA VAL A 5 15.13 -11.62 33.66
C VAL A 5 14.61 -13.01 33.99
N SER A 6 13.37 -13.32 33.58
CA SER A 6 12.77 -14.64 33.86
C SER A 6 13.64 -15.70 33.18
N LYS A 7 14.42 -16.42 33.96
CA LYS A 7 15.29 -17.47 33.41
C LYS A 7 14.43 -18.61 32.87
N LYS A 8 14.84 -19.16 31.72
CA LYS A 8 14.15 -20.28 31.08
C LYS A 8 14.59 -21.60 31.71
N CYS A 9 13.69 -22.58 31.69
CA CYS A 9 14.01 -23.93 32.12
C CYS A 9 15.10 -24.52 31.23
N THR A 10 16.18 -24.97 31.85
CA THR A 10 17.34 -25.58 31.18
C THR A 10 17.03 -26.90 30.48
N VAL A 11 15.94 -27.58 30.87
CA VAL A 11 15.57 -28.90 30.32
C VAL A 11 14.66 -28.78 29.10
N CYS A 12 13.67 -27.87 29.11
CA CYS A 12 12.74 -27.71 27.98
C CYS A 12 12.96 -26.45 27.15
N GLY A 13 13.74 -25.46 27.62
CA GLY A 13 13.98 -24.19 26.91
C GLY A 13 12.78 -23.22 26.83
N GLU A 14 11.56 -23.72 26.93
CA GLU A 14 10.33 -22.96 26.65
C GLU A 14 9.74 -22.28 27.89
N ASN A 15 9.59 -23.05 28.98
CA ASN A 15 8.90 -22.59 30.19
C ASN A 15 9.81 -21.74 31.07
N ASN A 16 9.22 -20.80 31.82
CA ASN A 16 9.98 -20.05 32.82
C ASN A 16 10.36 -20.96 33.98
N SER A 17 11.63 -20.90 34.37
CA SER A 17 12.15 -21.64 35.52
C SER A 17 11.67 -21.01 36.83
N LYS A 18 11.30 -21.87 37.78
CA LYS A 18 10.96 -21.49 39.15
C LYS A 18 11.77 -22.26 40.19
N LEU A 19 12.49 -23.30 39.77
CA LEU A 19 13.15 -24.24 40.66
C LEU A 19 14.61 -24.44 40.23
N LEU A 20 15.47 -24.78 41.19
CA LEU A 20 16.87 -25.14 40.95
C LEU A 20 17.15 -26.48 41.62
N CYS A 21 17.73 -27.41 40.86
CA CYS A 21 18.39 -28.58 41.41
C CYS A 21 19.88 -28.25 41.60
N TYR A 22 20.39 -28.37 42.84
CA TYR A 22 21.79 -28.05 43.14
C TYR A 22 22.76 -29.04 42.50
N GLU A 23 22.44 -30.32 42.55
CA GLU A 23 23.32 -31.42 42.13
C GLU A 23 23.42 -31.51 40.61
N CYS A 24 22.32 -31.26 39.89
CA CYS A 24 22.31 -31.16 38.43
C CYS A 24 22.73 -29.76 37.93
N ASN A 25 22.77 -28.75 38.81
CA ASN A 25 22.89 -27.34 38.47
C ASN A 25 21.91 -26.90 37.35
N GLN A 26 20.68 -27.42 37.40
CA GLN A 26 19.65 -27.23 36.39
C GLN A 26 18.49 -26.38 36.91
N GLU A 27 18.10 -25.40 36.11
CA GLU A 27 16.92 -24.59 36.32
C GLU A 27 15.69 -25.28 35.73
N LEU A 28 14.72 -25.62 36.58
CA LEU A 28 13.55 -26.43 36.25
C LEU A 28 12.27 -25.60 36.32
N CYS A 29 11.39 -25.79 35.33
CA CYS A 29 9.99 -25.37 35.48
C CYS A 29 9.22 -26.41 36.31
N GLU A 30 8.05 -26.04 36.81
CA GLU A 30 7.17 -26.93 37.58
C GLU A 30 6.79 -28.20 36.81
N VAL A 31 6.77 -28.15 35.47
CA VAL A 31 6.46 -29.30 34.60
C VAL A 31 7.64 -30.27 34.48
N CYS A 32 8.87 -29.77 34.47
CA CYS A 32 10.07 -30.61 34.34
C CYS A 32 10.49 -31.25 35.68
N ARG A 33 10.05 -30.70 36.82
CA ARG A 33 10.38 -31.25 38.15
C ARG A 33 9.92 -32.71 38.33
N PRO A 34 8.64 -33.09 38.06
CA PRO A 34 8.20 -34.48 38.21
C PRO A 34 8.96 -35.46 37.32
N ILE A 35 9.43 -35.00 36.15
CA ILE A 35 10.24 -35.81 35.23
C ILE A 35 11.62 -36.03 35.84
N HIS A 36 12.25 -34.96 36.33
CA HIS A 36 13.52 -35.02 37.04
C HIS A 36 13.47 -35.97 38.24
N ASP A 37 12.40 -35.94 39.05
CA ASP A 37 12.25 -36.76 40.27
C ASP A 37 11.98 -38.25 39.99
N LYS A 38 11.46 -38.60 38.80
CA LYS A 38 11.18 -39.99 38.41
C LYS A 38 12.46 -40.83 38.20
N PHE A 39 13.58 -40.19 37.85
CA PHE A 39 14.84 -40.90 37.66
C PHE A 39 15.43 -41.36 38.99
N SER A 40 15.77 -42.63 39.08
CA SER A 40 16.31 -43.24 40.31
C SER A 40 17.60 -42.57 40.82
N ALA A 41 18.42 -42.05 39.90
CA ALA A 41 19.64 -41.31 40.21
C ALA A 41 19.37 -39.97 40.92
N ASN A 42 18.20 -39.37 40.71
CA ASN A 42 17.90 -38.00 41.15
C ASN A 42 17.09 -37.95 42.46
N LYS A 43 16.74 -39.11 43.02
CA LYS A 43 15.87 -39.21 44.22
C LYS A 43 16.44 -38.51 45.46
N GLN A 44 17.74 -38.27 45.49
CA GLN A 44 18.44 -37.61 46.59
C GLN A 44 18.85 -36.17 46.26
N HIS A 45 18.46 -35.65 45.10
CA HIS A 45 18.80 -34.27 44.73
C HIS A 45 17.98 -33.26 45.53
N THR A 46 18.63 -32.16 45.89
CA THR A 46 18.03 -31.05 46.61
C THR A 46 17.46 -30.06 45.59
N ILE A 47 16.13 -29.94 45.53
CA ILE A 47 15.42 -28.98 44.67
C ILE A 47 14.81 -27.88 45.52
N VAL A 48 15.12 -26.62 45.19
CA VAL A 48 14.63 -25.43 45.89
C VAL A 48 13.95 -24.44 44.93
N ASP A 49 13.12 -23.54 45.45
CA ASP A 49 12.59 -22.42 44.65
C ASP A 49 13.73 -21.45 44.34
N ASN A 50 13.82 -21.01 43.08
CA ASN A 50 14.83 -20.05 42.62
C ASN A 50 14.85 -18.75 43.46
N ARG A 51 13.72 -18.37 44.06
CA ARG A 51 13.60 -17.18 44.91
C ARG A 51 14.27 -17.36 46.27
N ASP A 52 14.39 -18.60 46.74
CA ASP A 52 14.97 -18.95 48.03
C ASP A 52 16.47 -19.28 47.93
N VAL A 53 17.01 -19.34 46.71
CA VAL A 53 18.43 -19.50 46.44
C VAL A 53 19.16 -18.19 46.77
N THR A 54 19.76 -18.15 47.95
CA THR A 54 20.70 -17.09 48.33
C THR A 54 22.11 -17.43 47.89
N CYS A 55 22.95 -16.41 47.74
CA CYS A 55 24.38 -16.56 47.42
C CYS A 55 25.11 -17.46 48.45
N ILE A 56 24.63 -17.45 49.70
CA ILE A 56 25.20 -18.19 50.83
C ILE A 56 24.84 -19.67 50.71
N ASN A 57 23.56 -19.99 50.56
CA ASN A 57 23.08 -21.38 50.48
C ASN A 57 23.55 -22.08 49.19
N TYR A 58 23.71 -21.33 48.09
CA TYR A 58 24.26 -21.88 46.85
C TYR A 58 25.76 -22.17 46.98
N ALA A 59 26.53 -21.30 47.64
CA ALA A 59 27.97 -21.52 47.84
C ALA A 59 28.27 -22.75 48.72
N GLU A 60 27.46 -23.02 49.75
CA GLU A 60 27.60 -24.20 50.61
C GLU A 60 27.44 -25.53 49.87
N LYS A 61 26.71 -25.52 48.75
CA LYS A 61 26.43 -26.69 47.90
C LYS A 61 27.45 -26.89 46.76
N LEU A 62 28.38 -25.96 46.55
CA LEU A 62 29.39 -26.02 45.48
C LEU A 62 30.67 -26.78 45.90
N LYS A 63 30.56 -27.82 46.73
CA LYS A 63 31.71 -28.67 47.09
C LYS A 63 32.05 -29.63 45.95
N CYS A 64 33.28 -30.11 45.94
CA CYS A 64 33.74 -31.13 45.01
C CYS A 64 33.01 -32.44 45.27
N ILE A 65 32.34 -32.97 44.24
CA ILE A 65 31.56 -34.20 44.32
C ILE A 65 32.44 -35.42 44.63
N THR A 66 33.69 -35.42 44.15
CA THR A 66 34.61 -36.56 44.28
C THR A 66 35.35 -36.59 45.61
N HIS A 67 35.70 -35.42 46.16
CA HIS A 67 36.58 -35.31 47.32
C HIS A 67 35.90 -34.68 48.54
N ASP A 68 34.62 -34.29 48.44
CA ASP A 68 33.83 -33.58 49.47
C ASP A 68 34.54 -32.34 50.06
N GLN A 69 35.39 -31.70 49.27
CA GLN A 69 36.17 -30.52 49.63
C GLN A 69 35.65 -29.26 48.96
N GLU A 70 35.95 -28.09 49.52
CA GLU A 70 35.65 -26.82 48.86
C GLU A 70 36.32 -26.73 47.48
N ASN A 71 35.54 -26.37 46.46
CA ASN A 71 36.11 -25.97 45.18
C ASN A 71 36.79 -24.60 45.37
N ARG A 72 38.12 -24.56 45.19
CA ARG A 72 38.94 -23.34 45.35
C ARG A 72 39.54 -22.86 44.04
N CYS A 73 39.42 -23.69 43.00
CA CYS A 73 40.05 -23.53 41.71
C CYS A 73 39.02 -23.69 40.58
N PHE A 74 39.33 -23.12 39.43
CA PHE A 74 38.55 -23.24 38.20
C PHE A 74 39.48 -23.73 37.09
N CYS A 75 39.11 -24.83 36.44
CA CYS A 75 39.84 -25.36 35.30
C CYS A 75 39.32 -24.72 34.01
N LEU A 76 40.19 -24.02 33.28
CA LEU A 76 39.82 -23.36 32.03
C LEU A 76 39.57 -24.37 30.91
N ASN A 77 40.36 -25.44 30.84
CA ASN A 77 40.18 -26.49 29.81
C ASN A 77 38.86 -27.26 29.97
N CYS A 78 38.44 -27.50 31.21
CA CYS A 78 37.21 -28.26 31.49
C CYS A 78 36.00 -27.37 31.79
N ASN A 79 36.20 -26.05 31.86
CA ASN A 79 35.18 -25.07 32.21
C ASN A 79 34.41 -25.42 33.51
N SER A 80 35.13 -25.85 34.55
CA SER A 80 34.53 -26.43 35.76
C SER A 80 35.21 -25.99 37.06
N LEU A 81 34.42 -25.93 38.14
CA LEU A 81 34.90 -25.72 39.51
C LEU A 81 35.53 -27.01 40.05
N ILE A 82 36.73 -26.90 40.64
CA ILE A 82 37.49 -28.04 41.15
C ILE A 82 38.16 -27.74 42.51
N CYS A 83 38.36 -28.77 43.34
CA CYS A 83 39.12 -28.70 44.58
C CYS A 83 40.62 -28.90 44.34
N ALA A 84 41.43 -28.71 45.39
CA ALA A 84 42.89 -28.87 45.30
C ALA A 84 43.32 -30.31 44.95
N GLU A 85 42.59 -31.33 45.43
CA GLU A 85 42.88 -32.73 45.09
C GLU A 85 42.62 -33.05 43.62
N CYS A 86 41.56 -32.48 43.01
CA CYS A 86 41.31 -32.62 41.58
C CYS A 86 42.45 -32.06 40.71
N VAL A 87 43.11 -30.97 41.15
CA VAL A 87 44.28 -30.40 40.46
C VAL A 87 45.43 -31.41 40.43
N ILE A 88 45.63 -32.11 41.56
CA ILE A 88 46.71 -33.08 41.72
C ILE A 88 46.35 -34.42 41.08
N ASP A 89 45.08 -34.78 40.91
CA ASP A 89 44.70 -36.07 40.34
C ASP A 89 44.46 -35.96 38.82
N LYS A 90 43.32 -35.36 38.44
CA LYS A 90 42.78 -35.39 37.07
C LYS A 90 43.15 -34.18 36.21
N HIS A 91 43.54 -33.06 36.83
CA HIS A 91 43.75 -31.78 36.12
C HIS A 91 45.22 -31.30 36.17
N LYS A 92 46.19 -32.21 36.35
CA LYS A 92 47.62 -31.88 36.52
C LYS A 92 48.20 -31.01 35.39
N SER A 93 47.74 -31.23 34.17
CA SER A 93 48.23 -30.58 32.95
C SER A 93 47.26 -29.53 32.40
N HIS A 94 46.21 -29.19 33.13
CA HIS A 94 45.23 -28.20 32.69
C HIS A 94 45.59 -26.81 33.24
N ASP A 95 45.17 -25.76 32.54
CA ASP A 95 45.25 -24.39 33.04
C ASP A 95 44.18 -24.20 34.13
N VAL A 96 44.65 -23.99 35.35
CA VAL A 96 43.83 -23.87 36.54
C VAL A 96 44.10 -22.54 37.22
N LYS A 97 43.05 -21.76 37.43
CA LYS A 97 43.13 -20.47 38.12
C LYS A 97 42.40 -20.51 39.45
N SER A 98 42.81 -19.67 40.39
CA SER A 98 42.07 -19.51 41.65
C SER A 98 40.71 -18.87 41.39
N ILE A 99 39.69 -19.24 42.17
CA ILE A 99 38.36 -18.62 42.06
C ILE A 99 38.43 -17.11 42.27
N LYS A 100 39.30 -16.62 43.17
CA LYS A 100 39.48 -15.17 43.40
C LYS A 100 39.94 -14.45 42.13
N THR A 101 40.90 -15.03 41.41
CA THR A 101 41.41 -14.48 40.15
C THR A 101 40.33 -14.48 39.07
N MET A 102 39.60 -15.59 38.91
CA MET A 102 38.51 -15.68 37.94
C MET A 102 37.38 -14.70 38.25
N ALA A 103 36.97 -14.63 39.51
CA ALA A 103 35.91 -13.73 39.95
C ALA A 103 36.27 -12.25 39.75
N TYR A 104 37.53 -11.87 39.96
CA TYR A 104 37.99 -10.51 39.66
C TYR A 104 37.93 -10.23 38.14
N GLY A 105 38.45 -11.14 37.31
CA GLY A 105 38.39 -11.02 35.85
C GLY A 105 36.96 -10.88 35.33
N TYR A 106 36.07 -11.80 35.72
CA TYR A 106 34.67 -11.77 35.33
C TYR A 106 33.94 -10.50 35.78
N ARG A 107 34.24 -9.97 36.98
CA ARG A 107 33.67 -8.69 37.41
C ARG A 107 34.13 -7.52 36.55
N MET A 108 35.40 -7.50 36.14
CA MET A 108 35.91 -6.47 35.23
C MET A 108 35.27 -6.57 33.85
N ASP A 109 35.09 -7.79 33.32
CA ASP A 109 34.43 -8.00 32.02
C ASP A 109 32.93 -7.66 32.07
N LEU A 110 32.26 -7.94 33.19
CA LEU A 110 30.89 -7.47 33.44
C LEU A 110 30.82 -5.94 33.45
N SER A 111 31.72 -5.24 34.16
CA SER A 111 31.74 -3.77 34.17
C SER A 111 32.01 -3.18 32.78
N LYS A 112 32.89 -3.78 31.99
CA LYS A 112 33.14 -3.37 30.60
C LYS A 112 31.90 -3.57 29.72
N THR A 113 31.24 -4.73 29.86
CA THR A 113 30.01 -5.05 29.11
C THR A 113 28.88 -4.10 29.49
N GLU A 114 28.74 -3.78 30.78
CA GLU A 114 27.75 -2.82 31.28
C GLU A 114 27.94 -1.43 30.65
N LEU A 115 29.19 -0.93 30.58
CA LEU A 115 29.48 0.35 29.94
C LEU A 115 29.14 0.35 28.44
N LYS A 116 29.45 -0.74 27.72
CA LYS A 116 29.11 -0.88 26.30
C LYS A 116 27.60 -0.88 26.06
N VAL A 117 26.86 -1.67 26.84
CA VAL A 117 25.38 -1.73 26.74
C VAL A 117 24.75 -0.37 27.05
N LYS A 118 25.31 0.39 28.01
CA LYS A 118 24.85 1.76 28.29
C LYS A 118 25.04 2.70 27.09
N GLY A 119 26.17 2.60 26.39
CA GLY A 119 26.41 3.37 25.16
C GLY A 119 25.43 3.03 24.04
N GLU A 120 25.15 1.75 23.80
CA GLU A 120 24.13 1.33 22.81
C GLU A 120 22.73 1.80 23.18
N MET A 121 22.40 1.78 24.48
CA MET A 121 21.12 2.26 24.97
C MET A 121 20.93 3.76 24.68
N GLU A 122 22.01 4.56 24.74
CA GLU A 122 22.00 5.97 24.39
C GLU A 122 21.78 6.19 22.88
N ILE A 123 22.42 5.39 22.02
CA ILE A 123 22.18 5.43 20.56
C ILE A 123 20.72 5.11 20.24
N LEU A 124 20.15 4.07 20.86
CA LEU A 124 18.74 3.71 20.69
C LEU A 124 17.79 4.81 21.17
N PHE A 125 18.12 5.49 22.27
CA PHE A 125 17.35 6.63 22.76
C PHE A 125 17.35 7.80 21.77
N ASN A 126 18.51 8.12 21.20
CA ASN A 126 18.66 9.18 20.20
C ASN A 126 17.90 8.83 18.90
N LEU A 127 18.03 7.58 18.42
CA LEU A 127 17.32 7.09 17.25
C LEU A 127 15.79 7.16 17.45
N LYS A 128 15.30 6.71 18.62
CA LYS A 128 13.87 6.81 18.98
C LYS A 128 13.39 8.26 18.93
N THR A 129 14.17 9.19 19.47
CA THR A 129 13.83 10.62 19.49
C THR A 129 13.78 11.21 18.08
N CYS A 130 14.74 10.88 17.21
CA CYS A 130 14.74 11.32 15.80
C CYS A 130 13.54 10.77 15.03
N ILE A 131 13.20 9.48 15.20
CA ILE A 131 12.03 8.87 14.56
C ILE A 131 10.73 9.52 15.04
N GLN A 132 10.62 9.81 16.34
CA GLN A 132 9.45 10.49 16.91
C GLN A 132 9.27 11.91 16.32
N LYS A 133 10.36 12.68 16.19
CA LYS A 133 10.33 14.00 15.54
C LYS A 133 9.88 13.89 14.08
N LYS A 134 10.48 12.97 13.31
CA LYS A 134 10.10 12.71 11.92
C LYS A 134 8.60 12.39 11.77
N LYS A 135 8.06 11.54 12.65
CA LYS A 135 6.63 11.19 12.66
C LYS A 135 5.75 12.43 12.89
N LYS A 136 6.13 13.29 13.84
CA LYS A 136 5.38 14.53 14.15
C LYS A 136 5.38 15.50 12.96
N THR A 137 6.56 15.77 12.40
CA THR A 137 6.72 16.65 11.22
C THR A 137 5.94 16.11 10.01
N LEU A 138 5.90 14.80 9.80
CA LEU A 138 5.08 14.17 8.75
C LEU A 138 3.58 14.38 8.95
N SER A 139 3.09 14.25 10.19
CA SER A 139 1.69 14.53 10.50
C SER A 139 1.34 16.00 10.27
N GLU A 140 2.23 16.93 10.61
CA GLU A 140 2.00 18.37 10.41
C GLU A 140 1.95 18.74 8.92
N ALA A 141 2.83 18.17 8.10
CA ALA A 141 2.80 18.38 6.65
C ALA A 141 1.56 17.78 5.98
N PHE A 142 1.14 16.59 6.39
CA PHE A 142 -0.10 15.98 5.90
C PHE A 142 -1.30 16.92 6.16
N ASN A 143 -1.43 17.43 7.38
CA ASN A 143 -2.50 18.34 7.76
C ASN A 143 -2.44 19.68 7.01
N LEU A 144 -1.24 20.17 6.66
CA LEU A 144 -1.07 21.38 5.86
C LEU A 144 -1.57 21.17 4.42
N ILE A 145 -1.10 20.10 3.76
CA ILE A 145 -1.50 19.76 2.38
C ILE A 145 -3.02 19.53 2.31
N GLU A 146 -3.59 18.82 3.29
CA GLU A 146 -5.04 18.58 3.34
C GLU A 146 -5.83 19.89 3.42
N ARG A 147 -5.36 20.85 4.23
CA ARG A 147 -6.00 22.16 4.37
C ARG A 147 -5.90 22.98 3.09
N ASP A 148 -4.72 23.00 2.46
CA ASP A 148 -4.46 23.77 1.24
C ASP A 148 -5.26 23.22 0.05
N LEU A 149 -5.39 21.89 -0.06
CA LEU A 149 -6.26 21.24 -1.04
C LEU A 149 -7.73 21.58 -0.82
N LYS A 150 -8.23 21.52 0.44
CA LYS A 150 -9.61 21.91 0.76
C LYS A 150 -9.89 23.37 0.40
N SER A 151 -9.00 24.28 0.78
CA SER A 151 -9.13 25.70 0.41
C SER A 151 -9.12 25.92 -1.10
N SER A 152 -8.29 25.17 -1.83
CA SER A 152 -8.24 25.26 -3.30
C SER A 152 -9.53 24.74 -3.96
N ILE A 153 -10.13 23.69 -3.39
CA ILE A 153 -11.44 23.18 -3.84
C ILE A 153 -12.54 24.23 -3.63
N ASP A 154 -12.60 24.82 -2.44
CA ASP A 154 -13.60 25.84 -2.10
C ASP A 154 -13.48 27.05 -3.04
N ASP A 155 -12.26 27.48 -3.33
CA ASP A 155 -11.97 28.56 -4.27
C ASP A 155 -12.48 28.27 -5.68
N VAL A 156 -12.22 27.06 -6.20
CA VAL A 156 -12.70 26.65 -7.53
C VAL A 156 -14.22 26.59 -7.57
N GLN A 157 -14.85 26.06 -6.52
CA GLN A 157 -16.32 26.01 -6.44
C GLN A 157 -16.94 27.40 -6.44
N ASN A 158 -16.36 28.35 -5.68
CA ASN A 158 -16.83 29.73 -5.63
C ASN A 158 -16.72 30.43 -6.99
N ILE A 159 -15.63 30.21 -7.73
CA ILE A 159 -15.44 30.77 -9.08
C ILE A 159 -16.48 30.21 -10.04
N VAL A 160 -16.63 28.88 -10.10
CA VAL A 160 -17.60 28.22 -11.01
C VAL A 160 -19.01 28.71 -10.72
N LYS A 161 -19.37 28.81 -9.43
CA LYS A 161 -20.67 29.32 -9.01
C LYS A 161 -20.87 30.78 -9.43
N GLY A 162 -19.89 31.65 -9.21
CA GLY A 162 -19.97 33.06 -9.61
C GLY A 162 -20.19 33.25 -11.11
N VAL A 163 -19.45 32.53 -11.95
CA VAL A 163 -19.62 32.59 -13.42
C VAL A 163 -20.99 32.06 -13.86
N ALA A 164 -21.48 31.00 -13.21
CA ALA A 164 -22.80 30.45 -13.49
C ALA A 164 -23.92 31.45 -13.11
N ASP A 165 -23.83 32.06 -11.93
CA ASP A 165 -24.82 33.03 -11.44
C ASP A 165 -24.86 34.27 -12.35
N GLU A 166 -23.70 34.81 -12.76
CA GLU A 166 -23.61 35.92 -13.70
C GLU A 166 -24.29 35.58 -15.04
N TYR A 167 -23.97 34.42 -15.62
CA TYR A 167 -24.55 33.99 -16.89
C TYR A 167 -26.07 33.80 -16.82
N ILE A 168 -26.57 33.21 -15.72
CA ILE A 168 -28.01 33.05 -15.48
C ILE A 168 -28.70 34.41 -15.45
N VAL A 169 -28.13 35.39 -14.73
CA VAL A 169 -28.69 36.75 -14.63
C VAL A 169 -28.74 37.43 -16.00
N THR A 170 -27.65 37.38 -16.77
CA THR A 170 -27.60 37.99 -18.11
C THR A 170 -28.64 37.36 -19.05
N THR A 171 -28.73 36.03 -19.06
CA THR A 171 -29.67 35.30 -19.91
C THR A 171 -31.12 35.61 -19.54
N LYS A 172 -31.44 35.57 -18.24
CA LYS A 172 -32.78 35.89 -17.74
C LYS A 172 -33.19 37.32 -18.08
N THR A 173 -32.27 38.27 -17.97
CA THR A 173 -32.51 39.67 -18.32
C THR A 173 -32.84 39.82 -19.81
N HIS A 174 -32.16 39.09 -20.68
CA HIS A 174 -32.45 39.15 -22.12
C HIS A 174 -33.82 38.53 -22.45
N LEU A 175 -34.16 37.39 -21.85
CA LEU A 175 -35.47 36.75 -22.06
C LEU A 175 -36.63 37.65 -21.61
N ILE A 176 -36.49 38.33 -20.46
CA ILE A 176 -37.49 39.30 -19.98
C ILE A 176 -37.67 40.43 -20.99
N LYS A 177 -36.57 40.97 -21.53
CA LYS A 177 -36.65 42.03 -22.55
C LYS A 177 -37.39 41.57 -23.81
N GLN A 178 -37.19 40.34 -24.27
CA GLN A 178 -37.93 39.81 -25.42
C GLN A 178 -39.41 39.58 -25.11
N GLU A 179 -39.73 39.10 -23.91
CA GLU A 179 -41.11 38.99 -23.44
C GLU A 179 -41.81 40.37 -23.41
N ASP A 180 -41.13 41.40 -22.91
CA ASP A 180 -41.64 42.78 -22.90
C ASP A 180 -41.88 43.33 -24.31
N ILE A 181 -40.98 43.06 -25.27
CA ILE A 181 -41.16 43.43 -26.68
C ILE A 181 -42.40 42.75 -27.25
N GLY A 182 -42.52 41.43 -27.09
CA GLY A 182 -43.68 40.67 -27.58
C GLY A 182 -45.01 41.15 -26.96
N ASN A 183 -45.01 41.49 -25.67
CA ASN A 183 -46.18 42.05 -25.00
C ASN A 183 -46.58 43.42 -25.56
N SER A 184 -45.59 44.28 -25.86
CA SER A 184 -45.82 45.59 -26.49
C SER A 184 -46.40 45.45 -27.90
N GLU A 185 -45.87 44.53 -28.71
CA GLU A 185 -46.38 44.25 -30.06
C GLU A 185 -47.82 43.71 -30.02
N LEU A 186 -48.10 42.78 -29.10
CA LEU A 186 -49.46 42.26 -28.90
C LEU A 186 -50.45 43.38 -28.54
N GLN A 187 -50.05 44.30 -27.65
CA GLN A 187 -50.89 45.44 -27.26
C GLN A 187 -51.20 46.37 -28.45
N GLN A 188 -50.24 46.59 -29.34
CA GLN A 188 -50.45 47.37 -30.56
C GLN A 188 -51.46 46.69 -31.49
N VAL A 189 -51.32 45.37 -31.69
CA VAL A 189 -52.24 44.58 -32.52
C VAL A 189 -53.66 44.59 -31.94
N GLU A 190 -53.83 44.41 -30.62
CA GLU A 190 -55.12 44.46 -29.95
C GLU A 190 -55.81 45.83 -30.09
N THR A 191 -55.03 46.92 -29.99
CA THR A 191 -55.54 48.28 -30.17
C THR A 191 -56.05 48.50 -31.59
N THR A 192 -55.28 48.06 -32.58
CA THR A 192 -55.67 48.13 -34.00
C THR A 192 -56.90 47.26 -34.28
N GLU A 193 -56.96 46.04 -33.75
CA GLU A 193 -58.12 45.15 -33.87
C GLU A 193 -59.39 45.80 -33.29
N ASN A 194 -59.30 46.44 -32.12
CA ASN A 194 -60.41 47.18 -31.52
C ASN A 194 -60.85 48.38 -32.36
N GLY A 195 -59.91 49.07 -33.01
CA GLY A 195 -60.21 50.10 -34.00
C GLY A 195 -61.05 49.56 -35.16
N TYR A 196 -60.63 48.44 -35.75
CA TYR A 196 -61.37 47.75 -36.81
C TYR A 196 -62.76 47.27 -36.36
N LYS A 197 -62.88 46.68 -35.16
CA LYS A 197 -64.17 46.26 -34.58
C LYS A 197 -65.14 47.43 -34.46
N THR A 198 -64.65 48.57 -33.99
CA THR A 198 -65.43 49.81 -33.87
C THR A 198 -65.86 50.33 -35.24
N PHE A 199 -64.95 50.35 -36.21
CA PHE A 199 -65.24 50.78 -37.57
C PHE A 199 -66.32 49.90 -38.25
N ILE A 200 -66.23 48.58 -38.08
CA ILE A 200 -67.26 47.63 -38.58
C ILE A 200 -68.63 47.93 -37.95
N LYS A 201 -68.68 48.33 -36.68
CA LYS A 201 -69.94 48.73 -36.02
C LYS A 201 -70.53 49.97 -36.69
N THR A 202 -69.73 51.02 -36.91
CA THR A 202 -70.15 52.23 -37.62
C THR A 202 -70.66 51.93 -39.02
N LEU A 203 -69.98 51.06 -39.77
CA LEU A 203 -70.43 50.61 -41.10
C LEU A 203 -71.81 49.96 -41.08
N ARG A 204 -72.11 49.14 -40.06
CA ARG A 204 -73.43 48.50 -39.90
C ARG A 204 -74.52 49.51 -39.57
N GLU A 205 -74.19 50.57 -38.84
CA GLU A 205 -75.13 51.65 -38.49
C GLU A 205 -75.42 52.54 -39.70
N LEU A 206 -74.39 52.97 -40.43
CA LEU A 206 -74.51 53.79 -41.62
C LEU A 206 -75.38 53.13 -42.71
N LYS A 207 -75.26 51.80 -42.88
CA LYS A 207 -76.11 51.01 -43.80
C LYS A 207 -77.62 51.10 -43.52
N LYS A 208 -78.02 51.50 -42.31
CA LYS A 208 -79.43 51.62 -41.91
C LYS A 208 -79.98 53.04 -42.08
N GLU A 209 -79.16 54.02 -42.45
CA GLU A 209 -79.59 55.41 -42.61
C GLU A 209 -80.42 55.63 -43.88
N LYS A 210 -81.13 56.76 -43.93
CA LYS A 210 -81.93 57.16 -45.10
C LYS A 210 -81.02 57.59 -46.25
N HIS A 211 -81.42 57.30 -47.48
CA HIS A 211 -80.67 57.65 -48.71
C HIS A 211 -80.84 59.14 -49.06
N ASP A 212 -80.18 60.01 -48.30
CA ASP A 212 -80.16 61.45 -48.52
C ASP A 212 -78.72 62.01 -48.63
N GLY A 213 -78.60 63.31 -48.88
CA GLY A 213 -77.29 63.96 -49.01
C GLY A 213 -76.40 63.84 -47.78
N SER A 214 -76.97 63.69 -46.58
CA SER A 214 -76.20 63.52 -45.33
C SER A 214 -75.51 62.15 -45.27
N PHE A 215 -76.15 61.11 -45.82
CA PHE A 215 -75.57 59.78 -45.96
C PHE A 215 -74.39 59.82 -46.95
N VAL A 216 -74.54 60.50 -48.09
CA VAL A 216 -73.48 60.61 -49.10
C VAL A 216 -72.23 61.29 -48.54
N MET A 217 -72.40 62.38 -47.79
CA MET A 217 -71.27 63.08 -47.15
C MET A 217 -70.60 62.21 -46.08
N ARG A 218 -71.38 61.54 -45.22
CA ARG A 218 -70.83 60.66 -44.18
C ARG A 218 -70.14 59.41 -44.74
N PHE A 219 -70.69 58.82 -45.80
CA PHE A 219 -70.04 57.71 -46.50
C PHE A 219 -68.70 58.15 -47.11
N LYS A 220 -68.61 59.36 -47.65
CA LYS A 220 -67.38 59.91 -48.21
C LYS A 220 -66.31 60.17 -47.13
N TRP A 221 -66.67 60.81 -46.02
CA TRP A 221 -65.75 60.99 -44.88
C TRP A 221 -65.29 59.64 -44.30
N MET A 222 -66.19 58.66 -44.24
CA MET A 222 -65.85 57.30 -43.81
C MET A 222 -64.90 56.59 -44.78
N GLN A 223 -65.01 56.84 -46.09
CA GLN A 223 -64.04 56.31 -47.06
C GLN A 223 -62.65 56.91 -46.84
N ASP A 224 -62.57 58.21 -46.53
CA ASP A 224 -61.32 58.87 -46.19
C ASP A 224 -60.72 58.26 -44.89
N ASP A 225 -61.56 58.01 -43.87
CA ASP A 225 -61.13 57.33 -42.63
C ASP A 225 -60.65 55.88 -42.87
N MET A 226 -61.27 55.17 -43.83
CA MET A 226 -60.88 53.80 -44.19
C MET A 226 -59.49 53.74 -44.82
N GLU A 227 -59.06 54.78 -45.53
CA GLU A 227 -57.71 54.85 -46.09
C GLU A 227 -56.66 55.06 -45.00
N ASN A 228 -57.00 55.77 -43.93
CA ASN A 228 -56.12 56.01 -42.78
C ASN A 228 -55.96 54.78 -41.85
N LEU A 229 -56.86 53.79 -41.93
CA LEU A 229 -56.84 52.58 -41.10
C LEU A 229 -55.91 51.47 -41.64
N LYS A 230 -55.37 51.59 -42.85
CA LYS A 230 -54.69 50.49 -43.58
C LYS A 230 -53.34 50.04 -43.02
N GLU A 231 -52.74 50.75 -42.08
CA GLU A 231 -51.43 50.38 -41.54
C GLU A 231 -51.57 49.36 -40.41
N ILE A 232 -51.15 48.12 -40.68
CA ILE A 232 -50.90 47.11 -39.64
C ILE A 232 -49.55 47.49 -38.99
N PRO A 233 -49.46 47.57 -37.65
CA PRO A 233 -48.19 47.81 -36.97
C PRO A 233 -47.12 46.84 -37.46
N SER A 234 -45.94 47.34 -37.83
CA SER A 234 -44.82 46.50 -38.25
C SER A 234 -44.28 45.73 -37.04
N VAL A 235 -44.23 44.39 -37.14
CA VAL A 235 -43.54 43.55 -36.16
C VAL A 235 -42.04 43.80 -36.31
N GLN A 236 -41.36 44.08 -35.19
CA GLN A 236 -39.91 44.24 -35.21
C GLN A 236 -39.27 42.88 -35.50
N SER A 237 -38.34 42.82 -36.46
CA SER A 237 -37.62 41.58 -36.78
C SER A 237 -36.89 41.07 -35.54
N GLU A 238 -37.02 39.78 -35.22
CA GLU A 238 -36.25 39.11 -34.17
C GLU A 238 -34.77 39.51 -34.29
N GLU A 239 -34.23 40.23 -33.31
CA GLU A 239 -32.79 40.24 -33.12
C GLU A 239 -32.38 38.79 -32.81
N GLU A 240 -31.65 38.16 -33.73
CA GLU A 240 -31.16 36.80 -33.58
C GLU A 240 -30.50 36.65 -32.20
N PHE A 241 -31.15 35.91 -31.30
CA PHE A 241 -30.56 35.50 -30.05
C PHE A 241 -29.35 34.64 -30.40
N LYS A 242 -28.15 35.21 -30.32
CA LYS A 242 -26.91 34.47 -30.52
C LYS A 242 -26.98 33.24 -29.62
N SER A 243 -27.06 32.07 -30.25
CA SER A 243 -27.23 30.79 -29.58
C SER A 243 -26.24 30.69 -28.43
N PHE A 244 -26.66 30.13 -27.30
CA PHE A 244 -25.76 29.79 -26.20
C PHE A 244 -24.54 29.03 -26.72
N GLU A 245 -23.43 29.74 -26.89
CA GLU A 245 -22.16 29.13 -27.20
C GLU A 245 -21.65 28.53 -25.90
N ARG A 246 -22.05 27.29 -25.62
CA ARG A 246 -21.53 26.48 -24.51
C ARG A 246 -20.00 26.55 -24.44
N ASN A 247 -19.35 26.69 -25.60
CA ASN A 247 -17.91 26.86 -25.74
C ASN A 247 -17.39 28.17 -25.12
N SER A 248 -18.13 29.28 -25.21
CA SER A 248 -17.77 30.57 -24.60
C SER A 248 -17.80 30.46 -23.06
N PHE A 249 -18.86 29.88 -22.50
CA PHE A 249 -18.97 29.61 -21.06
C PHE A 249 -17.84 28.71 -20.54
N LEU A 250 -17.56 27.60 -21.25
CA LEU A 250 -16.47 26.70 -20.90
C LEU A 250 -15.09 27.37 -21.03
N SER A 251 -14.90 28.26 -22.00
CA SER A 251 -13.65 29.01 -22.17
C SER A 251 -13.40 30.00 -21.01
N THR A 252 -14.44 30.69 -20.54
CA THR A 252 -14.37 31.61 -19.40
C THR A 252 -14.01 30.87 -18.11
N ILE A 253 -14.65 29.72 -17.88
CA ILE A 253 -14.31 28.83 -16.75
C ILE A 253 -12.86 28.34 -16.85
N SER A 254 -12.47 27.85 -18.03
CA SER A 254 -11.10 27.37 -18.27
C SER A 254 -10.07 28.45 -17.98
N ASN A 255 -10.28 29.67 -18.46
CA ASN A 255 -9.37 30.80 -18.26
C ASN A 255 -9.29 31.24 -16.79
N ALA A 256 -10.39 31.14 -16.04
CA ALA A 256 -10.41 31.48 -14.62
C ALA A 256 -9.71 30.42 -13.74
N ILE A 257 -9.78 29.14 -14.12
CA ILE A 257 -9.25 28.02 -13.33
C ILE A 257 -7.77 27.70 -13.66
N THR A 258 -7.38 27.81 -14.93
CA THR A 258 -6.04 27.40 -15.42
C THR A 258 -4.86 28.00 -14.63
N PRO A 259 -4.85 29.30 -14.29
CA PRO A 259 -3.75 29.89 -13.53
C PRO A 259 -3.56 29.29 -12.13
N ARG A 260 -4.61 28.69 -11.54
CA ARG A 260 -4.57 28.11 -10.18
C ARG A 260 -4.18 26.64 -10.19
N LEU A 261 -4.48 25.90 -11.27
CA LEU A 261 -4.04 24.51 -11.45
C LEU A 261 -2.54 24.40 -11.79
N VAL A 262 -1.96 25.46 -12.36
CA VAL A 262 -0.55 25.49 -12.80
C VAL A 262 0.40 25.93 -11.68
N GLN A 263 -0.12 26.45 -10.55
CA GLN A 263 0.73 26.69 -9.39
C GLN A 263 1.16 25.35 -8.81
N PRO A 264 2.46 25.03 -8.81
CA PRO A 264 2.92 23.82 -8.15
C PRO A 264 2.55 23.95 -6.68
N GLN A 265 1.75 23.02 -6.15
CA GLN A 265 1.76 22.76 -4.71
C GLN A 265 3.10 22.10 -4.38
N THR A 266 4.19 22.83 -4.54
CA THR A 266 5.51 22.40 -4.08
C THR A 266 5.40 22.26 -2.59
N ALA A 267 5.60 21.05 -2.07
CA ALA A 267 5.90 20.87 -0.66
C ALA A 267 6.92 21.94 -0.25
N PRO A 268 6.74 22.66 0.87
CA PRO A 268 7.61 23.75 1.25
C PRO A 268 9.07 23.31 1.14
N VAL A 269 9.92 24.08 0.45
CA VAL A 269 11.34 23.72 0.23
C VAL A 269 12.04 23.44 1.57
N SER A 270 11.59 24.07 2.65
CA SER A 270 12.00 23.79 4.04
C SER A 270 11.72 22.35 4.47
N TYR A 271 10.54 21.80 4.16
CA TYR A 271 10.13 20.44 4.53
C TYR A 271 10.98 19.36 3.85
N VAL A 272 11.27 19.55 2.57
CA VAL A 272 12.12 18.62 1.79
C VAL A 272 13.53 18.58 2.36
N LYS A 273 14.05 19.75 2.78
CA LYS A 273 15.36 19.86 3.42
C LYS A 273 15.37 19.20 4.81
N GLU A 274 14.42 19.52 5.67
CA GLU A 274 14.31 18.92 7.01
C GLU A 274 14.13 17.39 6.96
N HIS A 275 13.33 16.87 6.03
CA HIS A 275 13.16 15.43 5.86
C HIS A 275 14.46 14.75 5.39
N ARG A 276 15.21 15.39 4.49
CA ARG A 276 16.52 14.91 4.04
C ARG A 276 17.51 14.87 5.20
N ASP A 277 17.60 15.94 5.97
CA ASP A 277 18.52 16.07 7.11
C ASP A 277 18.21 15.02 8.19
N MET A 278 16.92 14.83 8.53
CA MET A 278 16.48 13.78 9.46
C MET A 278 16.74 12.36 8.94
N LYS A 279 16.62 12.12 7.63
CA LYS A 279 16.93 10.81 7.02
C LYS A 279 18.42 10.49 7.17
N THR A 280 19.29 11.44 6.83
CA THR A 280 20.75 11.29 6.99
C THR A 280 21.13 11.00 8.44
N GLN A 281 20.51 11.70 9.40
CA GLN A 281 20.77 11.47 10.84
C GLN A 281 20.32 10.08 11.33
N ILE A 282 19.21 9.56 10.80
CA ILE A 282 18.75 8.21 11.13
C ILE A 282 19.71 7.16 10.55
N GLU A 283 20.17 7.36 9.32
CA GLU A 283 21.11 6.45 8.66
C GLU A 283 22.47 6.42 9.38
N SER A 284 22.98 7.58 9.82
CA SER A 284 24.22 7.64 10.61
C SER A 284 24.11 6.92 11.95
N LEU A 285 23.00 7.11 12.69
CA LEU A 285 22.78 6.44 13.98
C LEU A 285 22.59 4.92 13.83
N LYS A 286 21.97 4.47 12.72
CA LYS A 286 21.88 3.04 12.41
C LYS A 286 23.26 2.45 12.11
N ALA A 287 24.05 3.11 11.28
CA ALA A 287 25.40 2.68 10.96
C ALA A 287 26.30 2.62 12.21
N GLU A 288 26.18 3.58 13.11
CA GLU A 288 26.89 3.59 14.40
C GLU A 288 26.48 2.41 15.30
N LYS A 289 25.18 2.11 15.37
CA LYS A 289 24.64 0.96 16.11
C LYS A 289 25.07 -0.37 15.50
N ASP A 290 25.07 -0.50 14.17
CA ASP A 290 25.49 -1.74 13.51
C ASP A 290 27.01 -1.94 13.62
N SER A 291 27.80 -0.87 13.57
CA SER A 291 29.25 -0.92 13.82
C SER A 291 29.57 -1.29 15.27
N SER A 292 28.81 -0.76 16.25
CA SER A 292 28.93 -1.15 17.66
C SER A 292 28.59 -2.63 17.86
N MET A 293 27.50 -3.12 17.27
CA MET A 293 27.10 -4.52 17.33
C MET A 293 28.13 -5.44 16.67
N GLN A 294 28.67 -5.05 15.53
CA GLN A 294 29.74 -5.79 14.86
C GLN A 294 30.99 -5.86 15.74
N SER A 295 31.37 -4.77 16.42
CA SER A 295 32.46 -4.77 17.39
C SER A 295 32.21 -5.69 18.60
N MET A 296 30.94 -5.86 19.01
CA MET A 296 30.55 -6.81 20.06
C MET A 296 30.64 -8.26 19.61
N VAL A 297 30.27 -8.53 18.35
CA VAL A 297 30.36 -9.86 17.74
C VAL A 297 31.81 -10.22 17.44
N GLU A 298 32.62 -9.28 16.94
CA GLU A 298 34.05 -9.46 16.67
C GLU A 298 34.86 -9.62 17.96
N GLY A 299 34.50 -8.90 19.03
CA GLY A 299 35.08 -9.12 20.36
C GLY A 299 34.81 -10.51 20.94
N ARG A 300 33.76 -11.21 20.48
CA ARG A 300 33.51 -12.64 20.80
C ARG A 300 34.20 -13.59 19.81
N LYS A 301 34.54 -13.14 18.61
CA LYS A 301 35.16 -13.97 17.56
C LYS A 301 36.69 -13.95 17.56
N MET A 302 37.34 -13.07 18.34
CA MET A 302 38.80 -13.13 18.54
C MET A 302 39.28 -14.33 19.38
N GLU A 303 38.40 -15.27 19.75
CA GLU A 303 38.77 -16.58 20.28
C GLU A 303 38.80 -17.69 19.22
N ASP A 304 38.40 -17.45 17.96
CA ASP A 304 38.54 -18.45 16.88
C ASP A 304 38.84 -17.84 15.50
N ASN A 305 39.92 -18.33 14.89
CA ASN A 305 40.53 -17.86 13.64
C ASN A 305 39.75 -18.34 12.40
N ASN A 306 39.41 -17.42 11.48
CA ASN A 306 39.79 -17.44 10.04
C ASN A 306 38.87 -16.50 9.22
N PRO A 307 39.41 -15.58 8.39
CA PRO A 307 38.65 -14.59 7.65
C PRO A 307 38.51 -14.98 6.18
N SER A 308 37.31 -15.35 5.77
CA SER A 308 36.84 -15.27 4.39
C SER A 308 35.32 -15.39 4.46
N ILE A 309 34.60 -14.40 3.94
CA ILE A 309 33.46 -14.55 3.02
C ILE A 309 32.70 -13.21 3.03
N SER A 310 32.32 -12.82 1.82
CA SER A 310 31.33 -11.82 1.42
C SER A 310 30.11 -11.74 2.36
N ASP A 311 29.38 -10.62 2.33
CA ASP A 311 28.27 -10.35 3.25
C ASP A 311 27.14 -11.39 3.16
N LEU A 312 27.15 -12.32 4.12
CA LEU A 312 26.22 -13.43 4.32
C LEU A 312 25.18 -13.12 5.41
N SER A 313 25.02 -11.86 5.85
CA SER A 313 24.27 -11.52 7.06
C SER A 313 22.75 -11.55 6.92
N ASP A 314 22.21 -11.66 5.70
CA ASP A 314 20.76 -11.78 5.49
C ASP A 314 20.29 -13.24 5.70
N SER A 315 19.67 -13.50 6.86
CA SER A 315 19.11 -14.81 7.21
C SER A 315 17.89 -15.20 6.38
N ASP A 316 17.26 -14.22 5.73
CA ASP A 316 15.96 -14.38 5.08
C ASP A 316 16.11 -14.45 3.55
N ARG A 317 17.35 -14.45 3.04
CA ARG A 317 17.61 -14.61 1.61
C ARG A 317 17.22 -16.02 1.12
N PRO A 318 16.70 -16.16 -0.12
CA PRO A 318 16.19 -17.42 -0.63
C PRO A 318 17.19 -18.59 -0.55
N GLU A 319 18.47 -18.34 -0.77
CA GLU A 319 19.50 -19.37 -0.73
C GLU A 319 19.77 -19.86 0.71
N LYS A 320 19.69 -18.97 1.72
CA LYS A 320 19.90 -19.36 3.12
C LYS A 320 18.67 -20.05 3.71
N LEU A 321 17.46 -19.62 3.32
CA LEU A 321 16.21 -20.33 3.64
C LEU A 321 16.21 -21.74 3.03
N SER A 322 16.74 -21.91 1.81
CA SER A 322 16.89 -23.23 1.19
C SER A 322 17.93 -24.10 1.91
N GLU A 323 19.04 -23.53 2.40
CA GLU A 323 20.01 -24.26 3.22
C GLU A 323 19.40 -24.68 4.57
N GLN A 324 18.70 -23.76 5.25
CA GLN A 324 18.02 -24.04 6.53
C GLN A 324 16.92 -25.10 6.38
N PHE A 325 16.14 -25.05 5.29
CA PHE A 325 15.13 -26.07 4.99
C PHE A 325 15.76 -27.46 4.80
N ARG A 326 16.94 -27.53 4.16
CA ARG A 326 17.68 -28.79 4.00
C ARG A 326 18.28 -29.27 5.31
N GLU A 327 18.86 -28.38 6.12
CA GLU A 327 19.40 -28.71 7.45
C GLU A 327 18.33 -29.25 8.41
N ILE A 328 17.08 -28.77 8.32
CA ILE A 328 15.96 -29.33 9.10
C ILE A 328 15.69 -30.79 8.70
N TYR A 329 15.76 -31.12 7.41
CA TYR A 329 15.62 -32.50 6.96
C TYR A 329 16.81 -33.37 7.40
N ASP A 330 18.03 -32.87 7.20
CA ASP A 330 19.27 -33.63 7.44
C ASP A 330 19.57 -33.85 8.94
N ASN A 331 19.14 -32.95 9.84
CA ASN A 331 19.48 -33.02 11.27
C ASN A 331 18.29 -33.21 12.21
N ILE A 332 17.10 -32.70 11.88
CA ILE A 332 15.97 -32.66 12.83
C ILE A 332 14.91 -33.68 12.45
N TRP A 333 14.60 -33.79 11.15
CA TRP A 333 13.57 -34.70 10.65
C TRP A 333 13.96 -36.16 10.86
N THR A 334 15.20 -36.53 10.55
CA THR A 334 15.75 -37.89 10.76
C THR A 334 15.75 -38.25 12.24
N ASP A 335 16.24 -37.35 13.10
CA ASP A 335 16.28 -37.57 14.55
C ASP A 335 14.88 -37.74 15.16
N VAL A 336 13.89 -36.97 14.69
CA VAL A 336 12.49 -37.08 15.14
C VAL A 336 11.85 -38.39 14.66
N LEU A 337 12.09 -38.77 13.39
CA LEU A 337 11.57 -40.03 12.86
C LEU A 337 12.15 -41.23 13.61
N ASP A 338 13.48 -41.28 13.78
CA ASP A 338 14.17 -42.36 14.48
C ASP A 338 13.71 -42.46 15.93
N TYR A 339 13.62 -41.32 16.64
CA TYR A 339 13.20 -41.28 18.03
C TYR A 339 11.76 -41.77 18.23
N ILE A 340 10.80 -41.32 17.40
CA ILE A 340 9.39 -41.72 17.54
C ILE A 340 9.21 -43.19 17.15
N THR A 341 9.91 -43.64 16.11
CA THR A 341 9.88 -45.04 15.65
C THR A 341 10.44 -45.98 16.74
N GLU A 342 11.54 -45.61 17.38
CA GLU A 342 12.15 -46.39 18.47
C GLU A 342 11.31 -46.39 19.76
N THR A 343 10.68 -45.26 20.10
CA THR A 343 9.94 -45.11 21.36
C THR A 343 8.51 -45.63 21.29
N GLU A 344 7.79 -45.39 20.19
CA GLU A 344 6.37 -45.74 20.06
C GLU A 344 6.12 -47.03 19.28
N LYS A 345 7.15 -47.60 18.62
CA LYS A 345 7.05 -48.81 17.78
C LYS A 345 5.99 -48.71 16.69
N VAL A 346 5.82 -47.53 16.12
CA VAL A 346 4.90 -47.26 15.01
C VAL A 346 5.66 -47.36 13.69
N GLU A 347 4.98 -47.80 12.62
CA GLU A 347 5.60 -47.85 11.28
C GLU A 347 5.92 -46.44 10.76
N ASP A 348 7.10 -46.29 10.16
CA ASP A 348 7.64 -45.02 9.67
C ASP A 348 6.62 -44.25 8.80
N ASP A 349 5.80 -44.95 8.02
CA ASP A 349 4.85 -44.33 7.09
C ASP A 349 3.74 -43.53 7.79
N VAL A 350 3.39 -43.89 9.03
CA VAL A 350 2.40 -43.16 9.84
C VAL A 350 3.04 -41.88 10.40
N ILE A 351 4.24 -41.99 10.98
CA ILE A 351 4.96 -40.87 11.57
C ILE A 351 5.37 -39.86 10.49
N VAL A 352 5.84 -40.33 9.34
CA VAL A 352 6.17 -39.48 8.20
C VAL A 352 4.96 -38.65 7.76
N LYS A 353 3.75 -39.23 7.74
CA LYS A 353 2.51 -38.48 7.41
C LYS A 353 2.21 -37.39 8.44
N GLU A 354 2.47 -37.64 9.72
CA GLU A 354 2.27 -36.66 10.79
C GLU A 354 3.32 -35.54 10.77
N ILE A 355 4.60 -35.85 10.54
CA ILE A 355 5.66 -34.84 10.41
C ILE A 355 5.43 -33.97 9.16
N VAL A 356 5.03 -34.58 8.04
CA VAL A 356 4.63 -33.85 6.83
C VAL A 356 3.41 -32.97 7.11
N TRP A 357 2.45 -33.42 7.91
CA TRP A 357 1.30 -32.62 8.33
C TRP A 357 1.72 -31.40 9.16
N VAL A 358 2.73 -31.52 10.05
CA VAL A 358 3.27 -30.40 10.82
C VAL A 358 3.93 -29.35 9.91
N LEU A 359 4.69 -29.77 8.89
CA LEU A 359 5.25 -28.87 7.87
C LEU A 359 4.13 -28.19 7.05
N GLN A 360 3.04 -28.90 6.78
CA GLN A 360 1.86 -28.37 6.12
C GLN A 360 1.09 -27.35 6.98
N CYS A 361 1.08 -27.48 8.31
CA CYS A 361 0.44 -26.51 9.20
C CYS A 361 1.01 -25.09 9.07
N GLY A 362 2.31 -24.95 8.82
CA GLY A 362 2.97 -23.65 8.60
C GLY A 362 2.75 -23.05 7.21
N THR A 363 2.37 -23.87 6.22
CA THR A 363 2.26 -23.47 4.81
C THR A 363 0.80 -23.33 4.33
N ASP A 364 -0.13 -24.04 4.94
CA ASP A 364 -1.55 -24.09 4.52
C ASP A 364 -2.43 -22.95 5.06
N GLY A 365 -1.88 -21.99 5.81
CA GLY A 365 -2.68 -20.87 6.34
C GLY A 365 -3.82 -21.32 7.27
N ARG A 366 -3.65 -22.46 7.94
CA ARG A 366 -4.62 -23.00 8.92
C ARG A 366 -4.40 -22.45 10.34
N ASP A 367 -3.24 -21.86 10.61
CA ASP A 367 -3.03 -21.04 11.80
C ASP A 367 -3.93 -19.78 11.72
N PRO A 368 -4.83 -19.54 12.70
CA PRO A 368 -5.75 -18.41 12.67
C PRO A 368 -5.03 -17.06 12.55
N THR A 369 -3.85 -16.89 13.12
CA THR A 369 -3.08 -15.66 13.12
C THR A 369 -2.39 -15.43 11.77
N VAL A 370 -1.80 -16.47 11.16
CA VAL A 370 -1.23 -16.38 9.81
C VAL A 370 -2.32 -16.15 8.77
N LYS A 371 -3.47 -16.80 8.93
CA LYS A 371 -4.66 -16.56 8.12
C LYS A 371 -5.16 -15.12 8.27
N ILE A 372 -5.29 -14.60 9.49
CA ILE A 372 -5.69 -13.21 9.74
C ILE A 372 -4.71 -12.22 9.10
N ILE A 373 -3.41 -12.44 9.19
CA ILE A 373 -2.41 -11.56 8.57
C ILE A 373 -2.51 -11.62 7.04
N LYS A 374 -2.62 -12.82 6.46
CA LYS A 374 -2.77 -13.02 5.02
C LYS A 374 -4.10 -12.43 4.52
N ASP A 375 -5.18 -12.64 5.26
CA ASP A 375 -6.51 -12.10 4.98
C ASP A 375 -6.52 -10.57 5.14
N LEU A 376 -5.83 -9.99 6.13
CA LEU A 376 -5.69 -8.54 6.30
C LEU A 376 -4.86 -7.90 5.18
N VAL A 377 -3.77 -8.53 4.78
CA VAL A 377 -2.94 -8.09 3.65
C VAL A 377 -3.71 -8.21 2.34
N GLN A 378 -4.41 -9.32 2.13
CA GLN A 378 -5.27 -9.55 0.96
C GLN A 378 -6.48 -8.60 0.95
N GLU A 379 -7.11 -8.34 2.08
CA GLU A 379 -8.26 -7.44 2.21
C GLU A 379 -7.83 -5.98 2.03
N SER A 380 -6.67 -5.60 2.58
CA SER A 380 -6.08 -4.27 2.35
C SER A 380 -5.70 -4.08 0.88
N ALA A 381 -5.10 -5.09 0.26
CA ALA A 381 -4.83 -5.10 -1.17
C ALA A 381 -6.12 -5.00 -1.99
N ASN A 382 -7.16 -5.76 -1.65
CA ASN A 382 -8.45 -5.73 -2.33
C ASN A 382 -9.15 -4.36 -2.18
N ARG A 383 -9.08 -3.71 -1.01
CA ARG A 383 -9.66 -2.36 -0.80
C ARG A 383 -8.93 -1.29 -1.62
N ILE A 384 -7.61 -1.40 -1.73
CA ILE A 384 -6.80 -0.53 -2.60
C ILE A 384 -7.17 -0.79 -4.06
N CYS A 385 -7.31 -2.07 -4.45
CA CYS A 385 -7.76 -2.48 -5.79
C CYS A 385 -9.13 -1.89 -6.12
N ASP A 386 -10.11 -2.00 -5.22
CA ASP A 386 -11.47 -1.50 -5.44
C ASP A 386 -11.47 0.01 -5.66
N THR A 387 -10.70 0.76 -4.86
CA THR A 387 -10.60 2.22 -5.01
C THR A 387 -10.03 2.59 -6.37
N VAL A 388 -8.91 1.98 -6.76
CA VAL A 388 -8.26 2.20 -8.06
C VAL A 388 -9.16 1.78 -9.23
N ILE A 389 -9.88 0.66 -9.11
CA ILE A 389 -10.84 0.19 -10.11
C ILE A 389 -11.98 1.20 -10.28
N GLN A 390 -12.52 1.74 -9.18
CA GLN A 390 -13.56 2.76 -9.25
C GLN A 390 -13.04 4.05 -9.91
N ASP A 391 -11.82 4.46 -9.64
CA ASP A 391 -11.20 5.62 -10.29
C ASP A 391 -11.01 5.36 -11.81
N ILE A 392 -10.55 4.17 -12.20
CA ILE A 392 -10.45 3.78 -13.61
C ILE A 392 -11.83 3.80 -14.29
N LYS A 393 -12.87 3.31 -13.62
CA LYS A 393 -14.25 3.33 -14.15
C LYS A 393 -14.81 4.74 -14.35
N ARG A 394 -14.33 5.72 -13.57
CA ARG A 394 -14.73 7.14 -13.66
C ARG A 394 -14.05 7.89 -14.79
N LEU A 395 -13.02 7.33 -15.42
CA LEU A 395 -12.41 7.93 -16.62
C LEU A 395 -13.45 8.01 -17.75
N THR A 396 -13.58 9.17 -18.38
CA THR A 396 -14.64 9.45 -19.37
C THR A 396 -14.73 8.38 -20.47
N ALA A 397 -13.60 7.99 -21.06
CA ALA A 397 -13.56 6.96 -22.10
C ALA A 397 -14.01 5.58 -21.60
N VAL A 398 -13.70 5.23 -20.35
CA VAL A 398 -14.07 3.95 -19.73
C VAL A 398 -15.56 3.97 -19.37
N THR A 399 -16.07 5.09 -18.84
CA THR A 399 -17.50 5.27 -18.57
C THR A 399 -18.32 5.14 -19.86
N GLU A 400 -17.91 5.79 -20.95
CA GLU A 400 -18.57 5.65 -22.26
C GLU A 400 -18.53 4.21 -22.78
N PHE A 401 -17.39 3.52 -22.62
CA PHE A 401 -17.25 2.11 -23.00
C PHE A 401 -18.19 1.20 -22.19
N ILE A 402 -18.28 1.42 -20.87
CA ILE A 402 -19.20 0.71 -19.98
C ILE A 402 -20.66 1.00 -20.34
N GLN A 403 -21.01 2.24 -20.69
CA GLN A 403 -22.37 2.57 -21.14
C GLN A 403 -22.75 1.80 -22.41
N LYS A 404 -21.82 1.68 -23.37
CA LYS A 404 -22.04 0.93 -24.62
C LYS A 404 -22.18 -0.58 -24.39
N GLY A 405 -21.28 -1.19 -23.59
CA GLY A 405 -21.26 -2.64 -23.37
C GLY A 405 -22.00 -3.12 -22.12
N LYS A 406 -22.57 -2.19 -21.33
CA LYS A 406 -23.30 -2.41 -20.08
C LYS A 406 -22.53 -3.34 -19.12
N LYS A 407 -23.22 -4.27 -18.47
CA LYS A 407 -22.67 -5.21 -17.49
C LYS A 407 -21.46 -5.99 -17.99
N LYS A 408 -21.42 -6.37 -19.27
CA LYS A 408 -20.29 -7.13 -19.83
C LYS A 408 -19.03 -6.28 -19.97
N ALA A 409 -19.16 -5.01 -20.36
CA ALA A 409 -18.04 -4.08 -20.40
C ALA A 409 -17.56 -3.73 -18.98
N ASP A 410 -18.48 -3.56 -18.04
CA ASP A 410 -18.12 -3.33 -16.63
C ASP A 410 -17.31 -4.49 -16.04
N GLU A 411 -17.75 -5.73 -16.29
CA GLU A 411 -17.04 -6.94 -15.86
C GLU A 411 -15.66 -7.05 -16.52
N PHE A 412 -15.57 -6.74 -17.82
CA PHE A 412 -14.31 -6.73 -18.56
C PHE A 412 -13.31 -5.71 -17.98
N VAL A 413 -13.75 -4.46 -17.78
CA VAL A 413 -12.91 -3.39 -17.20
C VAL A 413 -12.44 -3.78 -15.81
N THR A 414 -13.33 -4.32 -14.98
CA THR A 414 -12.99 -4.77 -13.62
C THR A 414 -11.87 -5.82 -13.64
N LYS A 415 -12.03 -6.88 -14.46
CA LYS A 415 -11.04 -7.96 -14.55
C LYS A 415 -9.70 -7.48 -15.12
N CYS A 416 -9.71 -6.61 -16.14
CA CYS A 416 -8.49 -6.06 -16.70
C CYS A 416 -7.74 -5.18 -15.70
N SER A 417 -8.45 -4.30 -14.99
CA SER A 417 -7.86 -3.43 -13.98
C SER A 417 -7.25 -4.22 -12.81
N MET A 418 -7.94 -5.27 -12.33
CA MET A 418 -7.39 -6.17 -11.31
C MET A 418 -6.12 -6.86 -11.79
N LEU A 419 -6.14 -7.40 -13.01
CA LEU A 419 -4.98 -8.09 -13.59
C LEU A 419 -3.79 -7.15 -13.70
N CYS A 420 -3.98 -5.96 -14.30
CA CYS A 420 -2.92 -4.97 -14.44
C CYS A 420 -2.34 -4.53 -13.09
N LEU A 421 -3.18 -4.42 -12.06
CA LEU A 421 -2.71 -4.06 -10.71
C LEU A 421 -1.87 -5.18 -10.10
N PHE A 422 -2.28 -6.45 -10.23
CA PHE A 422 -1.47 -7.57 -9.77
C PHE A 422 -0.14 -7.73 -10.52
N MET A 423 -0.11 -7.35 -11.80
CA MET A 423 1.12 -7.34 -12.61
C MET A 423 2.14 -6.31 -12.11
N VAL A 424 1.68 -5.12 -11.72
CA VAL A 424 2.54 -4.05 -11.16
C VAL A 424 3.09 -4.40 -9.78
N LEU A 425 2.38 -5.24 -9.02
CA LEU A 425 2.77 -5.67 -7.68
C LEU A 425 3.84 -6.79 -7.67
N GLN A 426 4.17 -7.37 -8.83
CA GLN A 426 5.27 -8.34 -8.92
C GLN A 426 6.64 -7.62 -8.85
N ASP A 427 7.66 -8.30 -8.35
CA ASP A 427 9.04 -7.83 -8.36
C ASP A 427 9.95 -8.87 -9.06
N PRO A 428 10.39 -8.63 -10.31
CA PRO A 428 10.12 -7.47 -11.15
C PRO A 428 8.68 -7.45 -11.73
N PRO A 429 8.12 -6.27 -12.10
CA PRO A 429 6.77 -6.16 -12.66
C PRO A 429 6.60 -6.90 -13.98
N VAL A 430 5.45 -7.55 -14.16
CA VAL A 430 5.07 -8.21 -15.44
C VAL A 430 4.64 -7.15 -16.44
N VAL A 431 5.12 -7.22 -17.69
CA VAL A 431 4.97 -6.16 -18.69
C VAL A 431 4.03 -6.59 -19.82
N LEU A 432 3.13 -5.68 -20.20
CA LEU A 432 2.35 -5.78 -21.44
C LEU A 432 2.98 -4.91 -22.52
N ASP A 433 3.21 -5.49 -23.70
CA ASP A 433 3.74 -4.78 -24.86
C ASP A 433 2.60 -4.45 -25.85
N PHE A 434 2.41 -3.14 -26.05
CA PHE A 434 1.45 -2.54 -26.98
C PHE A 434 2.15 -1.86 -28.18
N SER A 435 3.45 -2.05 -28.35
CA SER A 435 4.29 -1.21 -29.23
C SER A 435 4.10 -1.46 -30.73
N CYS A 436 3.45 -2.56 -31.14
CA CYS A 436 3.26 -2.87 -32.56
C CYS A 436 2.32 -1.88 -33.25
N LYS A 437 2.59 -1.56 -34.51
CA LYS A 437 1.89 -0.56 -35.32
C LYS A 437 1.41 -1.13 -36.65
N THR A 438 0.43 -0.46 -37.24
CA THR A 438 -0.02 -0.74 -38.60
C THR A 438 1.15 -0.67 -39.58
N GLY A 439 1.36 -1.73 -40.35
CA GLY A 439 2.44 -1.86 -41.34
C GLY A 439 3.66 -2.64 -40.86
N ASP A 440 3.78 -2.93 -39.56
CA ASP A 440 4.87 -3.76 -39.02
C ASP A 440 4.80 -5.20 -39.58
N PRO A 441 5.93 -5.90 -39.77
CA PRO A 441 5.91 -7.30 -40.18
C PRO A 441 5.11 -8.17 -39.20
N PHE A 442 4.27 -9.07 -39.72
CA PHE A 442 3.53 -9.98 -38.84
C PHE A 442 4.45 -11.07 -38.26
N ASN A 443 4.94 -10.84 -37.04
CA ASN A 443 5.80 -11.79 -36.33
C ASN A 443 4.96 -12.88 -35.63
N LYS A 444 4.99 -14.10 -36.17
CA LYS A 444 4.24 -15.27 -35.64
C LYS A 444 4.77 -15.78 -34.30
N ASP A 445 5.98 -15.41 -33.90
CA ASP A 445 6.54 -15.77 -32.61
C ASP A 445 5.97 -14.91 -31.49
N LEU A 446 5.58 -13.67 -31.80
CA LEU A 446 5.00 -12.73 -30.84
C LEU A 446 3.48 -12.65 -30.94
N PHE A 447 2.89 -12.89 -32.12
CA PHE A 447 1.46 -12.68 -32.35
C PHE A 447 0.75 -13.87 -32.99
N SER A 448 -0.45 -14.15 -32.49
CA SER A 448 -1.43 -15.02 -33.13
C SER A 448 -2.42 -14.18 -33.96
N PRO A 449 -2.90 -14.69 -35.11
CA PRO A 449 -3.86 -13.96 -35.94
C PRO A 449 -5.23 -13.88 -35.27
N PHE A 450 -5.85 -12.69 -35.29
CA PHE A 450 -7.24 -12.52 -34.86
C PHE A 450 -8.21 -13.19 -35.85
N ILE A 451 -8.16 -12.77 -37.12
CA ILE A 451 -8.91 -13.40 -38.22
C ILE A 451 -7.95 -13.87 -39.32
N SER A 452 -6.94 -13.07 -39.66
CA SER A 452 -5.95 -13.43 -40.68
C SER A 452 -4.55 -12.98 -40.30
N SER A 453 -3.52 -13.74 -40.66
CA SER A 453 -2.13 -13.40 -40.34
C SER A 453 -1.53 -12.35 -41.29
N GLY A 454 -2.03 -12.24 -42.52
CA GLY A 454 -1.49 -11.30 -43.52
C GLY A 454 0.03 -11.37 -43.71
N ASP A 455 0.60 -10.28 -44.22
CA ASP A 455 2.05 -10.04 -44.31
C ASP A 455 2.52 -8.99 -43.29
N VAL A 456 1.64 -8.04 -42.97
CA VAL A 456 1.88 -6.95 -42.03
C VAL A 456 0.71 -6.81 -41.05
N ILE A 457 0.98 -6.25 -39.88
CA ILE A 457 -0.03 -5.91 -38.88
C ILE A 457 -0.93 -4.80 -39.42
N ASP A 458 -2.23 -4.97 -39.29
CA ASP A 458 -3.22 -3.93 -39.50
C ASP A 458 -3.50 -3.21 -38.17
N TYR A 459 -3.94 -3.95 -37.16
CA TYR A 459 -4.16 -3.43 -35.81
C TYR A 459 -3.93 -4.48 -34.72
N LEU A 460 -3.56 -4.01 -33.54
CA LEU A 460 -3.42 -4.82 -32.33
C LEU A 460 -4.81 -5.14 -31.74
N VAL A 461 -5.00 -6.39 -31.33
CA VAL A 461 -6.25 -6.86 -30.68
C VAL A 461 -6.01 -7.21 -29.20
N TRP A 462 -4.87 -7.82 -28.89
CA TRP A 462 -4.47 -8.17 -27.53
C TRP A 462 -2.95 -8.05 -27.38
N PRO A 463 -2.42 -7.41 -26.32
CA PRO A 463 -1.00 -7.19 -26.14
C PRO A 463 -0.21 -8.48 -25.91
N VAL A 464 1.09 -8.42 -26.19
CA VAL A 464 2.05 -9.47 -25.81
C VAL A 464 2.37 -9.32 -24.31
N MET A 465 2.59 -10.42 -23.60
CA MET A 465 2.92 -10.41 -22.18
C MET A 465 4.30 -11.01 -21.93
N PHE A 466 5.12 -10.27 -21.19
CA PHE A 466 6.48 -10.65 -20.79
C PHE A 466 6.59 -10.75 -19.28
N LEU A 467 7.43 -11.67 -18.79
CA LEU A 467 7.66 -11.87 -17.35
C LEU A 467 8.20 -10.61 -16.67
N SER A 468 9.00 -9.83 -17.39
CA SER A 468 9.55 -8.54 -16.97
C SER A 468 10.04 -7.77 -18.21
N GLU A 469 10.55 -6.55 -18.02
CA GLU A 469 11.17 -5.78 -19.10
C GLU A 469 12.36 -6.56 -19.68
N ASN A 470 12.33 -6.85 -20.98
CA ASN A 470 13.26 -7.76 -21.67
C ASN A 470 13.27 -9.22 -21.15
N GLY A 471 12.25 -9.60 -20.39
CA GLY A 471 12.08 -10.95 -19.86
C GLY A 471 11.53 -11.95 -20.89
N ALA A 472 11.37 -13.21 -20.46
CA ALA A 472 10.83 -14.25 -21.31
C ALA A 472 9.36 -13.97 -21.72
N LEU A 473 9.02 -14.35 -22.95
CA LEU A 473 7.64 -14.30 -23.46
C LEU A 473 6.76 -15.25 -22.63
N MET A 474 5.74 -14.69 -21.98
CA MET A 474 4.75 -15.47 -21.22
C MET A 474 3.53 -15.80 -22.07
N SER A 475 3.05 -14.83 -22.86
CA SER A 475 1.89 -15.01 -23.73
C SER A 475 2.02 -14.20 -25.00
N LYS A 476 1.70 -14.85 -26.13
CA LYS A 476 1.61 -14.18 -27.43
C LYS A 476 0.46 -13.19 -27.43
N GLY A 477 0.66 -12.06 -28.10
CA GLY A 477 -0.40 -11.12 -28.41
C GLY A 477 -1.33 -11.66 -29.49
N ILE A 478 -2.42 -10.96 -29.72
CA ILE A 478 -3.34 -11.20 -30.83
C ILE A 478 -3.35 -9.95 -31.71
N ALA A 479 -3.12 -10.11 -33.01
CA ALA A 479 -3.15 -9.00 -33.95
C ALA A 479 -3.88 -9.41 -35.23
N GLN A 480 -4.51 -8.44 -35.89
CA GLN A 480 -5.07 -8.64 -37.22
C GLN A 480 -3.99 -8.33 -38.25
N GLY A 481 -3.71 -9.28 -39.14
CA GLY A 481 -2.83 -9.07 -40.28
C GLY A 481 -3.58 -8.75 -41.57
N VAL A 482 -2.89 -8.08 -42.49
CA VAL A 482 -3.38 -7.76 -43.84
C VAL A 482 -2.29 -8.05 -44.87
N LYS A 483 -2.68 -8.46 -46.08
CA LYS A 483 -1.74 -8.66 -47.19
C LYS A 483 -1.16 -7.33 -47.65
N LYS A 484 0.14 -7.28 -47.88
CA LYS A 484 0.83 -6.06 -48.34
C LYS A 484 0.39 -5.77 -49.79
N LYS A 485 -0.29 -4.63 -50.03
CA LYS A 485 -0.63 -4.21 -51.40
C LYS A 485 0.67 -4.00 -52.18
N ARG A 486 0.91 -4.83 -53.21
CA ARG A 486 1.99 -4.61 -54.17
C ARG A 486 1.65 -3.34 -54.97
N LYS A 487 2.46 -2.28 -54.85
CA LYS A 487 2.44 -1.18 -55.83
C LYS A 487 2.79 -1.80 -57.18
N MET A 488 1.85 -1.83 -58.14
CA MET A 488 2.21 -2.06 -59.53
C MET A 488 3.02 -0.85 -59.98
N ILE A 489 4.32 -1.07 -60.16
CA ILE A 489 5.19 -0.15 -60.87
C ILE A 489 4.85 -0.35 -62.34
N PHE A 490 4.11 0.60 -62.93
CA PHE A 490 4.05 0.70 -64.38
C PHE A 490 5.44 1.16 -64.84
N PHE A 491 6.20 0.27 -65.46
CA PHE A 491 7.35 0.66 -66.26
C PHE A 491 6.80 1.29 -67.54
N SER A 492 7.12 2.57 -67.72
CA SER A 492 6.87 3.40 -68.92
C SER A 492 7.63 2.89 -70.13
#